data_AF-A0A131Y1C9-F1
#
_entry.id   AF-A0A131Y1C9-F1
#
_cell.length_a   1.000
_cell.length_b   1.000
_cell.length_c   1.000
_cell.angle_alpha   90.00
_cell.angle_beta   90.00
_cell.angle_gamma   90.00
#
_symmetry.space_group_name_H-M   'P 1'
#
loop_
_entity.id
_entity.type
_entity.pdbx_description
1 polymer ?
#
loop_
_entity_poly.entity_id
_entity_poly.type
_entity_poly.pdbx_seq_one_letter_code
_entity_poly.pdbx_strand_id
1 'polypeptide(L)'
;MDGLPHDLKLVAKQELGETPQVRRDAVVRLRTLVEEEPALQCPLDEEFLVKFLRGRKYRVEEAFEIIRVWNPGVCSLNEFFRAVIVGTEYCLLDQRFQIAGVVAVVDLEGLNFSHLLHYTPKELRKTIKLGQECYPLRIKGIYFVNNPQVFQLMYAVVKLFLNAKLIKRVHFIGHDYDQLHELVPRELLPEEYGGTLDNYDYDEFERALL
;
A
#
# COMPACT_ATOMS: atom_id res chain seq x y z
N MET A 1 -13.31 4.19 25.77
CA MET A 1 -12.94 3.79 27.16
C MET A 1 -13.97 2.83 27.74
N ASP A 2 -15.23 2.96 27.34
CA ASP A 2 -16.26 1.97 27.63
C ASP A 2 -16.01 0.69 26.84
N GLY A 3 -16.27 -0.47 27.46
CA GLY A 3 -16.05 -1.80 26.87
C GLY A 3 -14.64 -2.40 27.05
N LEU A 4 -13.61 -1.62 27.42
CA LEU A 4 -12.26 -2.17 27.65
C LEU A 4 -12.13 -2.86 29.02
N PRO A 5 -11.41 -3.99 29.11
CA PRO A 5 -10.96 -4.59 30.37
C PRO A 5 -10.22 -3.60 31.28
N HIS A 6 -10.36 -3.76 32.60
CA HIS A 6 -9.84 -2.81 33.60
C HIS A 6 -8.30 -2.68 33.56
N ASP A 7 -7.59 -3.78 33.37
CA ASP A 7 -6.15 -3.86 33.19
C ASP A 7 -5.69 -3.03 31.98
N LEU A 8 -6.37 -3.14 30.84
CA LEU A 8 -6.05 -2.35 29.65
C LEU A 8 -6.33 -0.85 29.83
N LYS A 9 -7.34 -0.48 30.63
CA LYS A 9 -7.56 0.94 31.00
C LYS A 9 -6.42 1.48 31.87
N LEU A 10 -5.85 0.64 32.74
CA LEU A 10 -4.71 1.00 33.57
C LEU A 10 -3.46 1.24 32.73
N VAL A 11 -3.16 0.33 31.80
CA VAL A 11 -2.05 0.42 30.84
C VAL A 11 -2.19 1.68 29.98
N ALA A 12 -3.37 1.91 29.40
CA ALA A 12 -3.61 3.09 28.58
C ALA A 12 -3.35 4.40 29.35
N LYS A 13 -3.77 4.47 30.61
CA LYS A 13 -3.51 5.64 31.47
C LYS A 13 -2.03 5.79 31.83
N GLN A 14 -1.37 4.71 32.22
CA GLN A 14 -0.01 4.73 32.75
C GLN A 14 1.05 4.90 31.65
N GLU A 15 0.87 4.23 30.51
CA GLU A 15 1.88 4.17 29.46
C GLU A 15 1.66 5.17 28.32
N LEU A 16 0.38 5.51 28.06
CA LEU A 16 -0.01 6.40 26.95
C LEU A 16 -0.51 7.76 27.45
N GLY A 17 -0.73 7.93 28.75
CA GLY A 17 -1.39 9.13 29.31
C GLY A 17 -2.87 9.24 28.93
N GLU A 18 -3.49 8.16 28.44
CA GLU A 18 -4.86 8.17 27.96
C GLU A 18 -5.84 8.36 29.13
N THR A 19 -6.45 9.53 29.20
CA THR A 19 -7.61 9.80 30.05
C THR A 19 -8.81 10.16 29.16
N PRO A 20 -10.06 10.06 29.66
CA PRO A 20 -11.23 10.47 28.88
C PRO A 20 -11.14 11.91 28.37
N GLN A 21 -10.52 12.81 29.14
CA GLN A 21 -10.33 14.20 28.74
C GLN A 21 -9.25 14.34 27.67
N VAL A 22 -8.05 13.79 27.90
CA VAL A 22 -6.95 13.82 26.92
C VAL A 22 -7.37 13.22 25.58
N ARG A 23 -8.13 12.11 25.62
CA ARG A 23 -8.65 11.47 24.42
C ARG A 23 -9.59 12.38 23.64
N ARG A 24 -10.56 13.00 24.31
CA ARG A 24 -11.49 13.94 23.65
C ARG A 24 -10.75 15.11 23.03
N ASP A 25 -9.87 15.76 23.79
CA ASP A 25 -9.18 16.97 23.35
C ASP A 25 -8.22 16.68 22.19
N ALA A 26 -7.50 15.57 22.25
CA ALA A 26 -6.58 15.15 21.20
C ALA A 26 -7.30 14.72 19.91
N VAL A 27 -8.45 14.04 20.01
CA VAL A 27 -9.26 13.67 18.84
C VAL A 27 -9.80 14.91 18.15
N VAL A 28 -10.32 15.88 18.90
CA VAL A 28 -10.78 17.16 18.34
C VAL A 28 -9.64 17.86 17.62
N ARG A 29 -8.48 18.00 18.27
CA ARG A 29 -7.33 18.69 17.69
C ARG A 29 -6.80 17.99 16.44
N LEU A 30 -6.68 16.66 16.47
CA LEU A 30 -6.20 15.88 15.32
C LEU A 30 -7.18 15.97 14.14
N ARG A 31 -8.49 15.92 14.41
CA ARG A 31 -9.52 16.11 13.39
C ARG A 31 -9.39 17.47 12.71
N THR A 32 -9.25 18.54 13.49
CA THR A 32 -9.06 19.89 12.95
C THR A 32 -7.83 19.98 12.05
N LEU A 33 -6.70 19.42 12.45
CA LEU A 33 -5.48 19.42 11.63
C LEU A 33 -5.68 18.70 10.28
N VAL A 34 -6.42 17.58 10.25
CA VAL A 34 -6.74 16.86 9.01
C VAL A 34 -7.72 17.65 8.14
N GLU A 35 -8.72 18.30 8.73
CA GLU A 35 -9.68 19.15 8.02
C GLU A 35 -9.03 20.40 7.40
N GLU A 36 -7.94 20.91 8.00
CA GLU A 36 -7.15 22.04 7.50
C GLU A 36 -6.29 21.70 6.26
N GLU A 37 -6.19 20.41 5.88
CA GLU A 37 -5.46 19.95 4.70
C GLU A 37 -6.38 19.19 3.73
N PRO A 38 -7.08 19.89 2.81
CA PRO A 38 -8.10 19.31 1.92
C PRO A 38 -7.60 18.19 0.99
N ALA A 39 -6.28 18.05 0.83
CA ALA A 39 -5.65 16.98 0.05
C ALA A 39 -5.60 15.63 0.82
N LEU A 40 -5.80 15.63 2.14
CA LEU A 40 -5.83 14.43 2.96
C LEU A 40 -7.25 13.87 3.04
N GLN A 41 -7.49 12.80 2.29
CA GLN A 41 -8.75 12.06 2.34
C GLN A 41 -8.60 10.85 3.26
N CYS A 42 -9.00 10.98 4.54
CA CYS A 42 -9.05 9.86 5.48
C CYS A 42 -10.27 9.95 6.41
N PRO A 43 -10.70 8.82 7.02
CA PRO A 43 -11.79 8.84 8.00
C PRO A 43 -11.50 9.75 9.19
N LEU A 44 -12.53 10.44 9.69
CA LEU A 44 -12.43 11.39 10.83
C LEU A 44 -13.20 10.93 12.07
N ASP A 45 -13.75 9.71 12.04
CA ASP A 45 -14.40 9.12 13.20
C ASP A 45 -13.40 8.89 14.35
N GLU A 46 -13.90 8.90 15.57
CA GLU A 46 -13.06 8.78 16.76
C GLU A 46 -12.28 7.45 16.78
N GLU A 47 -12.89 6.36 16.31
CA GLU A 47 -12.30 5.02 16.37
C GLU A 47 -11.08 4.91 15.45
N PHE A 48 -11.13 5.56 14.29
CA PHE A 48 -9.99 5.71 13.39
C PHE A 48 -8.88 6.57 14.01
N LEU A 49 -9.18 7.80 14.43
CA LEU A 49 -8.19 8.77 14.90
C LEU A 49 -7.45 8.31 16.17
N VAL A 50 -8.13 7.59 17.06
CA VAL A 50 -7.55 7.07 18.31
C VAL A 50 -6.43 6.06 18.05
N LYS A 51 -6.41 5.36 16.92
CA LYS A 51 -5.32 4.42 16.55
C LYS A 51 -3.98 5.16 16.44
N PHE A 52 -3.98 6.30 15.75
CA PHE A 52 -2.81 7.16 15.55
C PHE A 52 -2.38 7.84 16.84
N LEU A 53 -3.36 8.35 17.61
CA LEU A 53 -3.10 8.98 18.90
C LEU A 53 -2.46 8.01 19.89
N ARG A 54 -2.98 6.78 20.01
CA ARG A 54 -2.37 5.74 20.85
C ARG A 54 -0.97 5.37 20.38
N GLY A 55 -0.77 5.24 19.07
CA GLY A 55 0.53 4.99 18.46
C GLY A 55 1.59 6.07 18.75
N ARG A 56 1.17 7.28 19.15
CA ARG A 56 2.07 8.39 19.54
C ARG A 56 1.88 8.91 20.97
N LYS A 57 1.22 8.13 21.83
CA LYS A 57 0.99 8.50 23.24
C LYS A 57 0.32 9.88 23.38
N TYR A 58 -0.69 10.12 22.54
CA TYR A 58 -1.49 11.34 22.49
C TYR A 58 -0.70 12.63 22.18
N ARG A 59 0.50 12.54 21.60
CA ARG A 59 1.20 13.68 20.98
C ARG A 59 0.57 13.95 19.62
N VAL A 60 -0.29 14.97 19.56
CA VAL A 60 -1.23 15.18 18.46
C VAL A 60 -0.53 15.54 17.15
N GLU A 61 0.47 16.40 17.21
CA GLU A 61 1.23 16.85 16.04
C GLU A 61 2.02 15.67 15.45
N GLU A 62 2.62 14.82 16.29
CA GLU A 62 3.29 13.60 15.82
C GLU A 62 2.32 12.58 15.22
N ALA A 63 1.08 12.51 15.73
CA ALA A 63 0.03 11.66 15.17
C ALA A 63 -0.49 12.23 13.84
N PHE A 64 -0.60 13.54 13.72
CA PHE A 64 -1.01 14.23 12.50
C PHE A 64 0.01 14.03 11.38
N GLU A 65 1.29 14.20 11.67
CA GLU A 65 2.37 13.91 10.71
C GLU A 65 2.36 12.44 10.25
N ILE A 66 1.77 11.51 11.00
CA ILE A 66 1.58 10.14 10.51
C ILE A 66 0.47 10.05 9.47
N ILE A 67 -0.62 10.80 9.67
CA ILE A 67 -1.79 10.81 8.79
C ILE A 67 -1.51 11.57 7.50
N ARG A 68 -0.68 12.62 7.54
CA ARG A 68 -0.36 13.51 6.42
C ARG A 68 0.35 12.88 5.22
N VAL A 69 0.88 11.67 5.36
CA VAL A 69 1.71 11.03 4.34
C VAL A 69 1.06 9.70 4.00
N TRP A 70 1.10 9.26 2.73
CA TRP A 70 1.28 7.81 2.48
C TRP A 70 2.44 7.39 3.40
N ASN A 71 2.16 6.68 4.50
CA ASN A 71 3.14 6.57 5.57
C ASN A 71 3.78 5.18 5.60
N PRO A 72 5.04 5.03 5.17
CA PRO A 72 5.80 3.80 5.34
C PRO A 72 6.06 3.41 6.81
N GLY A 73 5.59 4.20 7.79
CA GLY A 73 5.54 3.85 9.21
C GLY A 73 4.23 3.21 9.70
N VAL A 74 3.20 3.09 8.84
CA VAL A 74 1.92 2.40 9.14
C VAL A 74 1.80 1.11 8.34
N CYS A 75 2.19 1.14 7.07
CA CYS A 75 2.43 -0.03 6.24
C CYS A 75 3.79 0.21 5.57
N SER A 76 4.85 -0.27 6.20
CA SER A 76 6.18 -0.23 5.63
C SER A 76 6.19 -0.90 4.26
N LEU A 77 7.13 -0.49 3.41
CA LEU A 77 7.36 -1.20 2.14
C LEU A 77 7.55 -2.71 2.38
N ASN A 78 8.10 -3.11 3.53
CA ASN A 78 8.20 -4.50 3.97
C ASN A 78 6.85 -5.14 4.30
N GLU A 79 5.92 -4.44 4.93
CA GLU A 79 4.55 -4.91 5.18
C GLU A 79 3.76 -4.99 3.87
N PHE A 80 3.91 -4.01 2.99
CA PHE A 80 3.40 -4.07 1.62
C PHE A 80 3.95 -5.30 0.89
N PHE A 81 5.25 -5.53 0.91
CA PHE A 81 5.85 -6.73 0.30
C PHE A 81 5.39 -8.02 0.98
N ARG A 82 5.18 -8.04 2.30
CA ARG A 82 4.61 -9.19 3.01
C ARG A 82 3.17 -9.45 2.55
N ALA A 83 2.36 -8.41 2.38
CA ALA A 83 1.00 -8.54 1.84
C ALA A 83 1.03 -9.07 0.40
N VAL A 84 1.91 -8.55 -0.46
CA VAL A 84 2.12 -9.06 -1.82
C VAL A 84 2.54 -10.53 -1.81
N ILE A 85 3.41 -10.92 -0.88
CA ILE A 85 3.85 -12.31 -0.69
C ILE A 85 2.68 -13.21 -0.27
N VAL A 86 1.93 -12.82 0.76
CA VAL A 86 0.78 -13.59 1.26
C VAL A 86 -0.25 -13.73 0.16
N GLY A 87 -0.54 -12.64 -0.55
CA GLY A 87 -1.49 -12.67 -1.63
C GLY A 87 -1.02 -13.52 -2.82
N THR A 88 0.27 -13.50 -3.11
CA THR A 88 0.89 -14.40 -4.09
C THR A 88 0.72 -15.86 -3.69
N GLU A 89 0.98 -16.22 -2.43
CA GLU A 89 0.82 -17.59 -1.92
C GLU A 89 -0.63 -18.05 -2.03
N TYR A 90 -1.59 -17.18 -1.70
CA TYR A 90 -3.01 -17.46 -1.90
C TYR A 90 -3.33 -17.74 -3.38
N CYS A 91 -2.88 -16.88 -4.30
CA CYS A 91 -3.07 -17.10 -5.73
C CYS A 91 -2.41 -18.40 -6.23
N LEU A 92 -1.26 -18.77 -5.66
CA LEU A 92 -0.57 -20.02 -5.97
C LEU A 92 -1.33 -21.27 -5.52
N LEU A 93 -2.39 -21.17 -4.70
CA LEU A 93 -3.27 -22.31 -4.42
C LEU A 93 -4.08 -22.73 -5.66
N ASP A 94 -4.29 -21.82 -6.63
CA ASP A 94 -4.98 -22.10 -7.87
C ASP A 94 -4.02 -22.68 -8.94
N GLN A 95 -4.28 -23.92 -9.38
CA GLN A 95 -3.50 -24.57 -10.43
C GLN A 95 -3.52 -23.79 -11.75
N ARG A 96 -4.62 -23.09 -12.07
CA ARG A 96 -4.72 -22.25 -13.27
C ARG A 96 -3.72 -21.11 -13.20
N PHE A 97 -3.58 -20.48 -12.03
CA PHE A 97 -2.60 -19.43 -11.80
C PHE A 97 -1.16 -19.95 -11.92
N GLN A 98 -0.88 -21.13 -11.36
CA GLN A 98 0.43 -21.79 -11.49
C GLN A 98 0.79 -22.08 -12.96
N ILE A 99 -0.17 -22.51 -13.78
CA ILE A 99 0.04 -22.91 -15.18
C ILE A 99 0.04 -21.70 -16.13
N ALA A 100 -0.96 -20.83 -16.03
CA ALA A 100 -1.10 -19.66 -16.89
C ALA A 100 -0.02 -18.62 -16.57
N GLY A 101 0.28 -18.42 -15.28
CA GLY A 101 1.08 -17.33 -14.79
C GLY A 101 0.26 -16.05 -14.59
N VAL A 102 0.94 -14.94 -14.34
CA VAL A 102 0.30 -13.67 -13.94
C VAL A 102 0.70 -12.53 -14.87
N VAL A 103 -0.26 -11.67 -15.18
CA VAL A 103 -0.03 -10.32 -15.70
C VAL A 103 -0.40 -9.36 -14.58
N ALA A 104 0.51 -8.43 -14.25
CA ALA A 104 0.27 -7.42 -13.24
C ALA A 104 0.09 -6.06 -13.91
N VAL A 105 -1.02 -5.38 -13.58
CA VAL A 105 -1.21 -3.95 -13.85
C VAL A 105 -1.00 -3.24 -12.53
N VAL A 106 -0.09 -2.26 -12.50
CA VAL A 106 0.31 -1.56 -11.27
C VAL A 106 0.08 -0.08 -11.47
N ASP A 107 -0.89 0.44 -10.75
CA ASP A 107 -1.18 1.86 -10.68
C ASP A 107 -0.18 2.55 -9.76
N LEU A 108 0.44 3.61 -10.27
CA LEU A 108 1.43 4.42 -9.58
C LEU A 108 0.96 5.85 -9.33
N GLU A 109 -0.33 6.14 -9.51
CA GLU A 109 -0.90 7.41 -9.10
C GLU A 109 -0.62 7.67 -7.60
N GLY A 110 -0.24 8.90 -7.27
CA GLY A 110 0.13 9.28 -5.90
C GLY A 110 1.54 8.86 -5.43
N LEU A 111 2.30 8.12 -6.24
CA LEU A 111 3.68 7.75 -5.89
C LEU A 111 4.60 8.99 -5.91
N ASN A 112 5.37 9.22 -4.84
CA ASN A 112 6.30 10.36 -4.77
C ASN A 112 7.72 9.96 -4.33
N PHE A 113 8.67 10.88 -4.44
CA PHE A 113 10.10 10.59 -4.20
C PHE A 113 10.44 10.24 -2.75
N SER A 114 9.64 10.70 -1.77
CA SER A 114 9.88 10.35 -0.37
C SER A 114 9.83 8.83 -0.16
N HIS A 115 9.04 8.13 -0.97
CA HIS A 115 8.88 6.68 -0.92
C HIS A 115 10.18 5.92 -1.21
N LEU A 116 11.05 6.46 -2.06
CA LEU A 116 12.38 5.89 -2.35
C LEU A 116 13.37 6.06 -1.21
N LEU A 117 13.36 7.22 -0.57
CA LEU A 117 14.37 7.61 0.41
C LEU A 117 14.33 6.74 1.68
N HIS A 118 13.21 6.05 1.91
CA HIS A 118 13.04 5.13 3.02
C HIS A 118 13.69 3.75 2.82
N TYR A 119 14.32 3.49 1.66
CA TYR A 119 14.82 2.15 1.34
C TYR A 119 16.29 2.14 0.96
N THR A 120 17.07 1.31 1.67
CA THR A 120 18.47 1.14 1.33
C THR A 120 18.62 0.22 0.11
N PRO A 121 19.63 0.42 -0.75
CA PRO A 121 19.92 -0.50 -1.86
C PRO A 121 20.09 -1.97 -1.43
N LYS A 122 20.51 -2.20 -0.18
CA LYS A 122 20.68 -3.54 0.40
C LYS A 122 19.33 -4.24 0.62
N GLU A 123 18.34 -3.55 1.16
CA GLU A 123 17.01 -4.11 1.39
C GLU A 123 16.31 -4.37 0.05
N LEU A 124 16.44 -3.46 -0.91
CA LEU A 124 15.91 -3.62 -2.26
C LEU A 124 16.45 -4.85 -2.96
N ARG A 125 17.76 -5.06 -2.92
CA ARG A 125 18.38 -6.26 -3.45
C ARG A 125 17.83 -7.53 -2.79
N LYS A 126 17.65 -7.53 -1.45
CA LYS A 126 17.15 -8.70 -0.71
C LYS A 126 15.73 -9.06 -1.14
N THR A 127 14.85 -8.07 -1.24
CA THR A 127 13.43 -8.29 -1.61
C THR A 127 13.27 -8.75 -3.05
N ILE A 128 13.98 -8.11 -3.99
CA ILE A 128 13.98 -8.53 -5.40
C ILE A 128 14.54 -9.95 -5.55
N LYS A 129 15.61 -10.27 -4.82
CA LYS A 129 16.18 -11.63 -4.82
C LYS A 129 15.16 -12.66 -4.33
N LEU A 130 14.47 -12.37 -3.23
CA LEU A 130 13.42 -13.24 -2.69
C LEU A 130 12.31 -13.47 -3.74
N GLY A 131 11.79 -12.40 -4.35
CA GLY A 131 10.77 -12.50 -5.39
C GLY A 131 11.20 -13.31 -6.62
N GLN A 132 12.45 -13.16 -7.08
CA GLN A 132 12.95 -13.83 -8.28
C GLN A 132 13.42 -15.27 -8.05
N GLU A 133 13.91 -15.61 -6.86
CA GLU A 133 14.53 -16.92 -6.58
C GLU A 133 13.66 -17.82 -5.69
N CYS A 134 12.79 -17.25 -4.85
CA CYS A 134 12.04 -18.02 -3.85
C CYS A 134 10.56 -18.23 -4.21
N TYR A 135 9.97 -17.42 -5.08
CA TYR A 135 8.56 -17.57 -5.48
C TYR A 135 8.44 -18.24 -6.85
N PRO A 136 7.68 -19.34 -6.99
CA PRO A 136 7.48 -20.05 -8.27
C PRO A 136 6.49 -19.31 -9.20
N LEU A 137 6.57 -17.98 -9.23
CA LEU A 137 5.67 -17.12 -9.99
C LEU A 137 6.07 -17.04 -11.46
N ARG A 138 5.14 -17.37 -12.35
CA ARG A 138 5.30 -17.21 -13.79
C ARG A 138 4.78 -15.85 -14.24
N ILE A 139 5.54 -14.80 -13.97
CA ILE A 139 5.24 -13.44 -14.45
C ILE A 139 5.21 -13.45 -15.99
N LYS A 140 4.19 -12.87 -16.62
CA LYS A 140 4.06 -12.74 -18.08
C LYS A 140 4.30 -11.30 -18.54
N GLY A 141 3.82 -10.34 -17.76
CA GLY A 141 4.04 -8.91 -17.95
C GLY A 141 3.76 -8.12 -16.67
N ILE A 142 4.42 -6.98 -16.52
CA ILE A 142 4.17 -5.96 -15.49
C ILE A 142 3.99 -4.63 -16.23
N TYR A 143 2.81 -4.03 -16.08
CA TYR A 143 2.39 -2.82 -16.77
C TYR A 143 2.16 -1.72 -15.75
N PHE A 144 3.04 -0.72 -15.75
CA PHE A 144 2.91 0.44 -14.86
C PHE A 144 2.05 1.52 -15.52
N VAL A 145 0.95 1.87 -14.89
CA VAL A 145 0.05 2.96 -15.31
C VAL A 145 0.14 4.15 -14.36
N ASN A 146 -0.28 5.33 -14.83
CA ASN A 146 -0.25 6.59 -14.07
C ASN A 146 1.13 6.91 -13.46
N ASN A 147 2.21 6.43 -14.08
CA ASN A 147 3.53 6.53 -13.49
C ASN A 147 4.09 7.96 -13.55
N PRO A 148 4.48 8.57 -12.41
CA PRO A 148 5.07 9.90 -12.42
C PRO A 148 6.47 9.86 -13.03
N GLN A 149 6.95 11.00 -13.57
CA GLN A 149 8.27 11.08 -14.22
C GLN A 149 9.42 10.59 -13.31
N VAL A 150 9.30 10.83 -12.00
CA VAL A 150 10.26 10.39 -10.99
C VAL A 150 10.40 8.86 -10.91
N PHE A 151 9.39 8.11 -11.34
CA PHE A 151 9.42 6.64 -11.33
C PHE A 151 10.57 6.06 -12.17
N GLN A 152 10.96 6.75 -13.24
CA GLN A 152 12.09 6.31 -14.08
C GLN A 152 13.41 6.27 -13.31
N LEU A 153 13.65 7.22 -12.41
CA LEU A 153 14.84 7.23 -11.55
C LEU A 153 14.79 6.07 -10.55
N MET A 154 13.60 5.81 -9.97
CA MET A 154 13.41 4.66 -9.08
C MET A 154 13.73 3.35 -9.80
N TYR A 155 13.15 3.19 -10.99
CA TYR A 155 13.33 2.00 -11.79
C TYR A 155 14.78 1.82 -12.21
N ALA A 156 15.52 2.89 -12.52
CA ALA A 156 16.94 2.79 -12.83
C ALA A 156 17.76 2.13 -11.70
N VAL A 157 17.41 2.39 -10.44
CA VAL A 157 18.02 1.74 -9.26
C VAL A 157 17.54 0.30 -9.12
N VAL A 158 16.23 0.06 -9.20
CA VAL A 158 15.62 -1.29 -9.10
C VAL A 158 16.17 -2.23 -10.19
N LYS A 159 16.30 -1.73 -11.42
CA LYS A 159 16.77 -2.46 -12.60
C LYS A 159 18.15 -3.08 -12.41
N LEU A 160 19.01 -2.52 -11.55
CA LEU A 160 20.32 -3.09 -11.22
C LEU A 160 20.25 -4.46 -10.54
N PHE A 161 19.09 -4.80 -9.97
CA PHE A 161 18.86 -6.05 -9.25
C PHE A 161 17.91 -7.00 -9.99
N LEU A 162 17.27 -6.54 -11.07
CA LEU A 162 16.37 -7.37 -11.87
C LEU A 162 17.16 -8.25 -12.85
N ASN A 163 16.68 -9.48 -13.06
CA ASN A 163 17.23 -10.34 -14.10
C ASN A 163 16.75 -9.90 -15.50
N ALA A 164 17.49 -10.27 -16.54
CA ALA A 164 17.18 -9.86 -17.92
C ALA A 164 15.79 -10.31 -18.39
N LYS A 165 15.28 -11.42 -17.87
CA LYS A 165 13.94 -11.95 -18.20
C LYS A 165 12.84 -11.04 -17.65
N LEU A 166 12.98 -10.53 -16.43
CA LEU A 166 12.01 -9.64 -15.80
C LEU A 166 12.09 -8.23 -16.40
N ILE A 167 13.30 -7.72 -16.68
CA ILE A 167 13.49 -6.42 -17.35
C ILE A 167 12.71 -6.35 -18.67
N LYS A 168 12.70 -7.45 -19.46
CA LYS A 168 11.96 -7.53 -20.73
C LYS A 168 10.43 -7.57 -20.58
N ARG A 169 9.94 -7.79 -19.36
CA ARG A 169 8.51 -7.93 -19.04
C ARG A 169 7.95 -6.72 -18.30
N VAL A 170 8.80 -5.74 -18.01
CA VAL A 170 8.39 -4.47 -17.39
C VAL A 170 8.11 -3.48 -18.51
N HIS A 171 6.91 -2.90 -18.47
CA HIS A 171 6.42 -1.94 -19.43
C HIS A 171 5.87 -0.72 -18.70
N PHE A 172 6.21 0.48 -19.18
CA PHE A 172 5.72 1.75 -18.66
C PHE A 172 4.69 2.28 -19.64
N ILE A 173 3.43 2.29 -19.22
CA ILE A 173 2.29 2.68 -20.04
C ILE A 173 1.93 4.16 -19.80
N GLY A 174 2.12 4.66 -18.57
CA GLY A 174 1.68 6.00 -18.21
C GLY A 174 0.16 6.11 -18.28
N HIS A 175 -0.34 7.07 -19.06
CA HIS A 175 -1.78 7.29 -19.26
C HIS A 175 -2.29 6.81 -20.64
N ASP A 176 -1.48 6.06 -21.39
CA ASP A 176 -1.88 5.52 -22.70
C ASP A 176 -2.54 4.13 -22.53
N TYR A 177 -3.81 4.13 -22.11
CA TYR A 177 -4.53 2.87 -21.89
C TYR A 177 -4.83 2.10 -23.17
N ASP A 178 -4.77 2.73 -24.34
CA ASP A 178 -4.91 1.98 -25.60
C ASP A 178 -3.72 1.03 -25.78
N GLN A 179 -2.50 1.48 -25.44
CA GLN A 179 -1.32 0.60 -25.40
C GLN A 179 -1.46 -0.51 -24.34
N LEU A 180 -2.08 -0.23 -23.18
CA LEU A 180 -2.38 -1.28 -22.19
C LEU A 180 -3.28 -2.35 -22.79
N HIS A 181 -4.30 -1.94 -23.54
CA HIS A 181 -5.32 -2.83 -24.07
C HIS A 181 -4.90 -3.65 -25.31
N GLU A 182 -3.78 -3.29 -25.95
CA GLU A 182 -3.10 -4.20 -26.89
C GLU A 182 -2.56 -5.45 -26.19
N LEU A 183 -2.34 -5.38 -24.87
CA LEU A 183 -1.67 -6.41 -24.07
C LEU A 183 -2.62 -7.06 -23.05
N VAL A 184 -3.62 -6.32 -22.57
CA VAL A 184 -4.62 -6.77 -21.59
C VAL A 184 -6.04 -6.46 -22.06
N PRO A 185 -6.90 -7.46 -22.31
CA PRO A 185 -8.27 -7.24 -22.77
C PRO A 185 -9.07 -6.27 -21.89
N ARG A 186 -9.84 -5.38 -22.53
CA ARG A 186 -10.67 -4.38 -21.84
C ARG A 186 -11.67 -5.00 -20.86
N GLU A 187 -12.25 -6.13 -21.23
CA GLU A 187 -13.20 -6.91 -20.42
C GLU A 187 -12.63 -7.44 -19.09
N LEU A 188 -11.32 -7.40 -18.90
CA LEU A 188 -10.65 -7.84 -17.68
C LEU A 188 -10.25 -6.71 -16.74
N LEU A 189 -10.44 -5.44 -17.13
CA LEU A 189 -10.03 -4.28 -16.35
C LEU A 189 -11.22 -3.35 -16.04
N PRO A 190 -11.23 -2.70 -14.87
CA PRO A 190 -12.20 -1.65 -14.53
C PRO A 190 -12.16 -0.44 -15.48
N GLU A 191 -13.22 0.38 -15.45
CA GLU A 191 -13.34 1.59 -16.28
C GLU A 191 -12.22 2.62 -16.05
N GLU A 192 -11.71 2.73 -14.82
CA GLU A 192 -10.63 3.69 -14.46
C GLU A 192 -9.30 3.41 -15.20
N TYR A 193 -9.14 2.18 -15.71
CA TYR A 193 -8.02 1.77 -16.54
C TYR A 193 -8.38 1.60 -18.02
N GLY A 194 -9.51 2.17 -18.46
CA GLY A 194 -9.99 2.12 -19.85
C GLY A 194 -10.71 0.82 -20.24
N GLY A 195 -11.01 -0.04 -19.27
CA GLY A 195 -11.66 -1.32 -19.49
C GLY A 195 -13.19 -1.25 -19.47
N THR A 196 -13.82 -2.43 -19.46
CA THR A 196 -15.29 -2.62 -19.49
C THR A 196 -15.77 -3.62 -18.45
N LEU A 197 -14.95 -3.88 -17.42
CA LEU A 197 -15.32 -4.78 -16.33
C LEU A 197 -16.24 -4.04 -15.35
N ASP A 198 -17.52 -4.38 -15.38
CA ASP A 198 -18.52 -3.79 -14.50
C ASP A 198 -18.38 -4.29 -13.06
N ASN A 199 -18.56 -3.37 -12.10
CA ASN A 199 -18.62 -3.66 -10.66
C ASN A 199 -17.43 -4.47 -10.12
N TYR A 200 -16.20 -4.10 -10.50
CA TYR A 200 -15.01 -4.73 -9.94
C TYR A 200 -14.96 -4.57 -8.41
N ASP A 201 -14.81 -5.69 -7.72
CA ASP A 201 -14.86 -5.77 -6.27
C ASP A 201 -13.43 -5.75 -5.69
N TYR A 202 -12.94 -4.54 -5.37
CA TYR A 202 -11.60 -4.34 -4.82
C TYR A 202 -11.36 -5.08 -3.49
N ASP A 203 -12.44 -5.34 -2.76
CA ASP A 203 -12.38 -5.93 -1.42
C ASP A 203 -12.62 -7.45 -1.45
N GLU A 204 -12.93 -8.05 -2.61
CA GLU A 204 -13.15 -9.50 -2.76
C GLU A 204 -11.95 -10.28 -2.20
N PHE A 205 -10.76 -9.82 -2.58
CA PHE A 205 -9.51 -10.44 -2.18
C PHE A 205 -9.25 -10.32 -0.68
N GLU A 206 -9.49 -9.15 -0.09
CA GLU A 206 -9.33 -8.95 1.36
C GLU A 206 -10.29 -9.86 2.13
N ARG A 207 -11.55 -9.96 1.70
CA ARG A 207 -12.53 -10.86 2.32
C ARG A 207 -12.18 -12.33 2.15
N ALA A 208 -11.55 -12.72 1.05
CA ALA A 208 -11.11 -14.10 0.83
C ALA A 208 -9.91 -14.49 1.71
N LEU A 209 -9.17 -13.52 2.25
CA LEU A 209 -8.00 -13.73 3.11
C LEU A 209 -8.32 -13.75 4.61
N LEU A 210 -9.47 -13.22 5.04
CA LEU A 210 -9.91 -13.10 6.44
C LEU A 210 -10.91 -14.20 6.84
#